data_AF-A0A2V7J5C2-F1
#
_entry.id   AF-A0A2V7J5C2-F1
#
_cell.length_a   1.000
_cell.length_b   1.000
_cell.length_c   1.000
_cell.angle_alpha   90.00
_cell.angle_beta   90.00
_cell.angle_gamma   90.00
#
_symmetry.space_group_name_H-M   'P 1'
#
loop_
_entity.id
_entity.type
_entity.pdbx_description
1 polymer ?
#
loop_
_entity_poly.entity_id
_entity_poly.type
_entity_poly.pdbx_seq_one_letter_code
_entity_poly.pdbx_strand_id
1 'polypeptide(L)'
;MQAVDHPLEPVFCGGADRSLQEREQWSSACNFFTVRPGVAVTYARNEVTLRELEHGGFRAVAAANLLTGEESLADDERAVITMEGSELVRGGGGPRCMTLPLRRDDL
;
A
#
# COMPACT_ATOMS: atom_id res chain seq x y z
N MET A 1 -15.07 -18.24 9.46
CA MET A 1 -13.80 -17.58 9.13
C MET A 1 -12.74 -18.31 9.94
N GLN A 2 -11.90 -19.13 9.31
CA GLN A 2 -10.86 -19.89 10.02
C GLN A 2 -9.75 -18.90 10.37
N ALA A 3 -9.46 -18.71 11.66
CA ALA A 3 -8.34 -17.90 12.11
C ALA A 3 -7.04 -18.61 11.72
N VAL A 4 -6.06 -17.87 11.20
CA VAL A 4 -4.79 -18.42 10.71
C VAL A 4 -3.70 -18.50 11.80
N ASP A 5 -4.07 -18.45 13.08
CA ASP A 5 -3.16 -18.51 14.26
C ASP A 5 -1.94 -17.57 14.19
N HIS A 6 -2.04 -16.48 13.41
CA HIS A 6 -1.04 -15.43 13.35
C HIS A 6 -1.58 -14.18 14.05
N PRO A 7 -0.76 -13.50 14.88
CA PRO A 7 -1.15 -12.20 15.42
C PRO A 7 -1.33 -11.23 14.25
N LEU A 8 -2.51 -10.65 14.15
CA LEU A 8 -2.86 -9.67 13.14
C LEU A 8 -3.13 -8.33 13.82
N GLU A 9 -2.43 -7.30 13.36
CA GLU A 9 -2.71 -5.92 13.69
C GLU A 9 -3.37 -5.25 12.47
N PRO A 10 -4.66 -4.88 12.55
CA PRO A 10 -5.37 -4.29 11.43
C PRO A 10 -4.94 -2.83 11.21
N VAL A 11 -4.63 -2.49 9.96
CA VAL A 11 -4.59 -1.11 9.48
C VAL A 11 -5.86 -0.86 8.69
N PHE A 12 -6.72 0.04 9.18
CA PHE A 12 -8.02 0.28 8.57
C PHE A 12 -7.91 1.19 7.35
N CYS A 13 -8.27 0.66 6.19
CA CYS A 13 -8.46 1.44 4.96
C CYS A 13 -9.45 2.58 5.20
N GLY A 14 -9.05 3.82 4.95
CA GLY A 14 -9.88 5.01 5.19
C GLY A 14 -10.06 5.39 6.66
N GLY A 15 -9.30 4.79 7.58
CA GLY A 15 -9.31 5.13 9.01
C GLY A 15 -10.61 4.74 9.72
N ALA A 16 -11.01 5.54 10.71
CA ALA A 16 -12.19 5.26 11.54
C ALA A 16 -13.53 5.77 10.97
N ASP A 17 -13.49 6.66 9.96
CA ASP A 17 -14.68 7.27 9.37
C ASP A 17 -15.26 6.40 8.25
N ARG A 18 -16.53 6.04 8.38
CA ARG A 18 -17.19 5.11 7.44
C ARG A 18 -17.23 5.62 6.00
N SER A 19 -17.46 6.92 5.78
CA SER A 19 -17.52 7.49 4.44
C SER A 19 -16.14 7.50 3.78
N LEU A 20 -15.09 7.76 4.56
CA LEU A 20 -13.70 7.65 4.09
C LEU A 20 -13.30 6.20 3.81
N GLN A 21 -13.71 5.24 4.65
CA GLN A 21 -13.52 3.80 4.40
C GLN A 21 -14.13 3.39 3.06
N GLU A 22 -15.39 3.75 2.81
CA GLU A 22 -16.08 3.41 1.55
C GLU A 22 -15.41 4.06 0.34
N ARG A 23 -15.03 5.34 0.46
CA ARG A 23 -14.35 6.08 -0.61
C ARG A 23 -13.01 5.47 -0.97
N GLU A 24 -12.18 5.16 0.02
CA GLU A 24 -10.83 4.64 -0.21
C GLU A 24 -10.82 3.16 -0.58
N GLN A 25 -11.78 2.40 -0.05
CA GLN A 25 -12.01 1.03 -0.49
C GLN A 25 -12.40 0.98 -1.97
N TRP A 26 -13.29 1.88 -2.43
CA TRP A 26 -13.67 1.99 -3.84
C TRP A 26 -12.45 2.26 -4.73
N SER A 27 -11.52 3.09 -4.26
CA SER A 27 -10.24 3.35 -4.95
C SER A 27 -9.14 2.33 -4.65
N SER A 28 -9.52 1.11 -4.28
CA SER A 28 -8.61 -0.03 -4.11
C SER A 28 -7.53 0.17 -3.05
N ALA A 29 -7.82 0.91 -1.98
CA ALA A 29 -6.84 1.19 -0.93
C ALA A 29 -6.37 -0.04 -0.14
N CYS A 30 -7.10 -1.17 -0.18
CA CYS A 30 -6.63 -2.45 0.39
C CYS A 30 -5.79 -3.30 -0.59
N ASN A 31 -5.63 -2.87 -1.86
CA ASN A 31 -5.04 -3.69 -2.93
C ASN A 31 -3.57 -3.31 -3.20
N PHE A 32 -2.73 -3.50 -2.19
CA PHE A 32 -1.29 -3.21 -2.28
C PHE A 32 -0.51 -4.29 -3.03
N PHE A 33 0.50 -3.89 -3.80
CA PHE A 33 1.50 -4.82 -4.28
C PHE A 33 2.75 -4.78 -3.39
N THR A 34 2.91 -5.77 -2.52
CA THR A 34 4.10 -5.90 -1.67
C THR A 34 5.28 -6.41 -2.49
N VAL A 35 6.41 -5.68 -2.50
CA VAL A 35 7.64 -6.04 -3.25
C VAL A 35 8.61 -6.88 -2.42
N ARG A 36 8.73 -6.57 -1.13
CA ARG A 36 9.43 -7.38 -0.11
C ARG A 36 8.72 -7.22 1.24
N PRO A 37 8.95 -8.08 2.25
CA PRO A 37 8.40 -7.87 3.58
C PRO A 37 8.65 -6.43 4.06
N GLY A 38 7.57 -5.77 4.51
CA GLY A 38 7.63 -4.37 4.96
C GLY A 38 7.55 -3.30 3.86
N VAL A 39 7.70 -3.62 2.57
CA VAL A 39 7.65 -2.63 1.49
C VAL A 39 6.58 -2.96 0.46
N ALA A 40 5.66 -2.02 0.22
CA ALA A 40 4.55 -2.20 -0.70
C ALA A 40 4.28 -0.99 -1.59
N VAL A 41 3.58 -1.19 -2.69
CA VAL A 41 3.19 -0.17 -3.66
C VAL A 41 1.69 0.09 -3.57
N THR A 42 1.29 1.36 -3.58
CA THR A 42 -0.12 1.81 -3.57
C THR A 42 -0.32 3.12 -4.34
N TYR A 43 -1.56 3.56 -4.47
CA TYR A 43 -1.87 4.87 -5.04
C TYR A 43 -1.76 6.00 -4.01
N ALA A 44 -1.16 7.12 -4.41
CA ALA A 44 -1.02 8.32 -3.59
C ALA A 44 -2.36 8.92 -3.12
N ARG A 45 -3.44 8.70 -3.89
CA ARG A 45 -4.78 9.26 -3.62
C ARG A 45 -5.49 8.71 -2.37
N ASN A 46 -5.01 7.61 -1.80
CA ASN A 46 -5.63 6.95 -0.63
C ASN A 46 -5.05 7.53 0.67
N GLU A 47 -5.18 8.84 0.84
CA GLU A 47 -4.48 9.61 1.87
C GLU A 47 -4.74 9.14 3.29
N VAL A 48 -5.99 8.76 3.61
CA VAL A 48 -6.34 8.39 4.98
C VAL A 48 -5.74 7.02 5.30
N THR A 49 -5.81 6.07 4.37
CA THR A 49 -5.12 4.78 4.47
C THR A 49 -3.61 4.95 4.60
N LEU A 50 -3.01 5.89 3.87
CA LEU A 50 -1.59 6.20 3.99
C LEU A 50 -1.24 6.73 5.39
N ARG A 51 -2.06 7.63 5.96
CA ARG A 51 -1.87 8.10 7.36
C ARG A 51 -1.98 6.96 8.37
N GLU A 52 -2.92 6.03 8.20
CA GLU A 52 -3.02 4.86 9.08
C GLU A 52 -1.81 3.92 8.94
N LEU A 53 -1.23 3.79 7.73
CA LEU A 53 0.03 3.07 7.55
C LEU A 53 1.21 3.78 8.22
N GLU A 54 1.24 5.11 8.17
CA GLU A 54 2.24 5.91 8.89
C GLU A 54 2.15 5.72 10.41
N HIS A 55 0.94 5.72 10.97
CA HIS A 55 0.72 5.36 12.37
C HIS A 55 1.18 3.92 12.67
N GLY A 56 1.00 3.01 11.71
CA GLY A 56 1.46 1.63 11.78
C GLY A 56 2.98 1.45 11.55
N GLY A 57 3.75 2.54 11.43
CA GLY A 57 5.21 2.53 11.30
C GLY A 57 5.74 2.33 9.89
N PHE A 58 4.95 2.61 8.86
CA PHE A 58 5.44 2.69 7.48
C PHE A 58 5.80 4.13 7.10
N ARG A 59 6.83 4.31 6.28
CA ARG A 59 7.08 5.60 5.62
C ARG A 59 6.44 5.65 4.23
N ALA A 60 5.64 6.68 3.94
CA ALA A 60 5.19 6.94 2.58
C ALA A 60 6.32 7.57 1.75
N VAL A 61 6.61 7.03 0.56
CA VAL A 61 7.63 7.56 -0.36
C VAL A 61 7.09 7.61 -1.77
N ALA A 62 7.28 8.71 -2.48
CA ALA A 62 6.86 8.80 -3.87
C ALA A 62 7.78 7.95 -4.76
N ALA A 63 7.19 7.12 -5.63
CA ALA A 63 7.93 6.33 -6.60
C ALA A 63 8.86 7.19 -7.47
N ALA A 64 8.44 8.42 -7.80
CA ALA A 64 9.24 9.38 -8.56
C ALA A 64 10.57 9.70 -7.87
N ASN A 65 10.57 9.90 -6.55
CA ASN A 65 11.76 10.27 -5.77
C ASN A 65 12.76 9.10 -5.66
N LEU A 66 12.25 7.86 -5.63
CA LEU A 66 13.10 6.66 -5.70
C LEU A 66 13.76 6.52 -7.08
N LEU A 67 13.04 6.84 -8.15
CA LEU A 67 13.53 6.75 -9.52
C LEU A 67 14.58 7.83 -9.84
N THR A 68 14.46 9.03 -9.26
CA THR A 68 15.45 10.10 -9.42
C THR A 68 16.66 9.95 -8.48
N GLY A 69 16.57 9.08 -7.48
CA GLY A 69 17.59 8.91 -6.45
C GLY A 69 17.61 10.01 -5.38
N GLU A 70 16.59 10.88 -5.36
CA GLU A 70 16.38 11.86 -4.29
C GLU A 70 16.08 11.17 -2.95
N GLU A 71 15.43 10.01 -3.00
CA GLU A 71 15.18 9.16 -1.86
C GLU A 71 15.65 7.73 -2.10
N SER A 72 15.94 7.02 -1.01
CA SER A 72 16.23 5.59 -1.02
C SER A 72 15.49 4.91 0.13
N LEU A 73 15.40 3.58 0.07
CA LEU A 73 14.84 2.75 1.14
C LEU A 73 15.98 1.98 1.81
N ALA A 74 16.05 2.00 3.13
CA ALA A 74 16.96 1.10 3.85
C ALA A 74 16.42 -0.35 3.83
N ASP A 75 17.29 -1.35 3.98
CA ASP A 75 16.92 -2.76 3.83
C ASP A 75 15.90 -3.23 4.89
N ASP A 76 15.98 -2.72 6.11
CA ASP A 76 15.10 -3.05 7.24
C ASP A 76 13.90 -2.11 7.37
N GLU A 77 13.80 -1.10 6.49
CA GLU A 77 12.74 -0.10 6.54
C GLU A 77 11.40 -0.63 6.06
N ARG A 78 10.33 -0.22 6.77
CA ARG A 78 8.94 -0.40 6.34
C ARG A 78 8.48 0.82 5.56
N ALA A 79 8.09 0.63 4.31
CA ALA A 79 7.72 1.72 3.43
C ALA A 79 6.52 1.40 2.53
N VAL A 80 5.79 2.44 2.17
CA VAL A 80 4.72 2.39 1.19
C VAL A 80 5.10 3.32 0.05
N ILE A 81 5.45 2.72 -1.08
CA ILE A 81 5.78 3.41 -2.32
C ILE A 81 4.47 3.89 -2.97
N THR A 82 4.30 5.19 -3.09
CA THR A 82 3.11 5.79 -3.67
C THR A 82 3.34 6.11 -5.14
N MET A 83 2.33 5.83 -5.97
CA MET A 83 2.31 6.22 -7.37
C MET A 83 1.03 6.98 -7.70
N GLU A 84 1.12 7.87 -8.68
CA GLU A 84 -0.07 8.48 -9.27
C GLU A 84 -0.87 7.45 -10.04
N GLY A 85 -2.20 7.50 -9.91
CA GLY A 85 -3.10 6.47 -10.44
C GLY A 85 -4.51 6.96 -10.74
N SER A 86 -4.69 8.27 -10.95
CA SER A 86 -6.00 8.91 -11.17
C SER A 86 -6.78 8.31 -12.34
N GLU A 87 -6.10 7.91 -13.41
CA GLU A 87 -6.73 7.23 -14.55
C GLU A 87 -6.82 5.71 -14.35
N LEU A 88 -5.80 5.08 -13.76
CA LEU A 88 -5.74 3.63 -13.56
C LEU A 88 -6.84 3.12 -12.60
N VAL A 89 -7.12 3.88 -11.54
CA VAL A 89 -8.15 3.54 -10.55
C VAL A 89 -9.56 3.47 -11.16
N ARG A 90 -9.79 4.10 -12.32
CA ARG A 90 -11.08 4.01 -13.04
C ARG A 90 -11.36 2.59 -13.54
N GLY A 91 -10.34 1.75 -13.68
CA GLY A 91 -10.49 0.31 -13.93
C GLY A 91 -10.91 -0.50 -12.71
N GLY A 92 -11.06 0.12 -11.54
CA GLY A 92 -11.51 -0.54 -10.31
C GLY A 92 -10.45 -1.42 -9.64
N GLY A 93 -9.16 -1.20 -9.90
CA GLY A 93 -8.07 -2.03 -9.39
C GLY A 93 -6.87 -1.24 -8.86
N GLY A 94 -6.21 -1.80 -7.85
CA GLY A 94 -4.95 -1.29 -7.30
C GLY A 94 -3.71 -1.93 -7.96
N PRO A 95 -2.51 -1.58 -7.49
CA PRO A 95 -1.26 -2.14 -8.03
C PRO A 95 -1.19 -3.67 -8.04
N ARG A 96 -1.85 -4.34 -7.08
CA ARG A 96 -1.88 -5.82 -7.03
C ARG A 96 -2.79 -6.45 -8.09
N CYS A 97 -3.75 -5.73 -8.62
CA CYS A 97 -4.54 -6.17 -9.78
C CYS A 97 -3.74 -6.09 -11.10
N MET A 98 -2.76 -5.18 -11.18
CA MET A 98 -1.95 -4.95 -12.39
C MET A 98 -0.64 -5.74 -12.42
N THR A 99 -0.43 -6.62 -11.45
CA THR A 99 0.83 -7.34 -11.26
C THR A 99 0.61 -8.85 -11.23
N LEU A 100 1.53 -9.58 -11.87
CA LEU A 100 1.59 -11.04 -11.87
C LEU A 100 3.03 -11.45 -11.51
N PRO A 101 3.33 -11.71 -10.22
CA PRO A 101 4.67 -12.11 -9.81
C PRO A 101 5.05 -13.44 -10.44
N LEU A 102 6.16 -13.47 -11.17
CA LEU A 102 6.69 -14.69 -11.79
C LEU A 102 7.64 -15.45 -10.85
N ARG A 103 8.33 -14.73 -9.97
CA ARG A 103 9.29 -15.27 -8.99
C ARG A 103 9.37 -14.35 -7.78
N ARG A 104 9.53 -14.94 -6.60
CA ARG A 104 9.88 -14.26 -5.33
C ARG A 104 10.95 -15.10 -4.64
N ASP A 105 11.77 -14.46 -3.83
CA ASP A 105 12.70 -15.18 -2.96
C ASP A 105 11.95 -15.83 -1.79
N ASP A 106 12.57 -16.84 -1.19
CA ASP A 106 12.03 -17.51 0.00
C ASP A 106 12.00 -16.54 1.20
N LEU A 107 11.07 -16.77 2.14
CA LEU A 107 10.91 -16.00 3.37
C LEU A 107 11.80 -16.51 4.50
#